data_AF-A0A7C5PXP0-F1
#
_entry.id   AF-A0A7C5PXP0-F1
#
_cell.length_a   1.000
_cell.length_b   1.000
_cell.length_c   1.000
_cell.angle_alpha   90.00
_cell.angle_beta   90.00
_cell.angle_gamma   90.00
#
_symmetry.space_group_name_H-M   'P 1'
#
loop_
_entity.id
_entity.type
_entity.pdbx_description
1 polymer ?
#
loop_
_entity_poly.entity_id
_entity_poly.type
_entity_poly.pdbx_seq_one_letter_code
_entity_poly.pdbx_strand_id
1 'polypeptide(L)'
;MKLIIVTAPSGSGKTTIVKHLLSKFDNLAFSVSATTRAPRKGETPGKDYYFMSPAEFQKHVSNGDFLEWEEVYDGQYYGTLRSEVERL
;
A
#
# COMPACT_ATOMS: atom_id res chain seq x y z
N MET A 1 6.49 17.68 -0.98
CA MET A 1 6.20 16.47 -0.20
C MET A 1 7.45 15.60 -0.14
N LYS A 2 7.74 14.93 0.98
CA LYS A 2 8.86 13.98 1.09
C LYS A 2 8.29 12.58 1.33
N LEU A 3 8.65 11.62 0.49
CA LEU A 3 8.26 10.22 0.64
C LEU A 3 9.34 9.48 1.44
N ILE A 4 8.93 8.72 2.46
CA ILE A 4 9.81 7.85 3.24
C ILE A 4 9.44 6.41 2.90
N ILE A 5 10.37 5.68 2.30
CA ILE A 5 10.19 4.27 1.93
C ILE A 5 10.93 3.40 2.95
N VAL A 6 10.22 2.47 3.57
CA VAL A 6 10.80 1.50 4.52
C VAL A 6 10.84 0.13 3.84
N THR A 7 12.03 -0.32 3.43
CA THR A 7 12.25 -1.62 2.77
C THR A 7 12.97 -2.60 3.70
N ALA A 8 12.59 -3.87 3.65
CA ALA A 8 13.21 -5.01 4.35
C ALA A 8 12.46 -6.31 4.00
N PRO A 9 13.01 -7.51 4.28
CA PRO A 9 12.33 -8.80 4.04
C PRO A 9 11.03 -8.99 4.84
N SER A 10 10.16 -9.91 4.42
CA SER A 10 8.98 -10.28 5.21
C SER A 10 9.40 -10.79 6.61
N GLY A 11 8.61 -10.46 7.64
CA GLY A 11 8.93 -10.83 9.04
C GLY A 11 9.98 -9.97 9.75
N SER A 12 10.62 -9.01 9.09
CA SER A 12 11.70 -8.19 9.67
C SER A 12 11.26 -7.07 10.63
N GLY A 13 9.95 -6.89 10.86
CA GLY A 13 9.43 -5.85 11.77
C GLY A 13 9.15 -4.47 11.15
N LYS A 14 9.14 -4.33 9.81
CA LYS A 14 8.82 -3.06 9.11
C LYS A 14 7.56 -2.36 9.65
N THR A 15 6.47 -3.12 9.78
CA THR A 15 5.19 -2.61 10.26
C THR A 15 5.29 -2.08 11.69
N THR A 16 6.13 -2.69 12.54
CA THR A 16 6.37 -2.22 13.91
C THR A 16 7.06 -0.86 13.91
N ILE A 17 8.11 -0.69 13.09
CA ILE A 17 8.82 0.58 12.95
C ILE A 17 7.90 1.67 12.40
N VAL A 18 7.13 1.37 11.35
CA VAL A 18 6.19 2.34 10.75
C VAL A 18 5.15 2.79 11.78
N LYS A 19 4.53 1.86 12.53
CA LYS A 19 3.58 2.20 13.59
C LYS A 19 4.21 3.04 14.70
N HIS A 20 5.47 2.76 15.06
CA HIS A 20 6.19 3.55 16.04
C HIS A 20 6.48 4.98 15.55
N LEU A 21 6.87 5.15 14.29
CA LEU A 21 7.11 6.47 13.71
C LEU A 21 5.82 7.30 13.67
N LEU A 22 4.71 6.69 13.21
CA LEU A 22 3.40 7.34 13.16
C LEU A 22 2.87 7.75 14.53
N SER A 23 3.26 7.06 15.62
CA SER A 23 2.86 7.44 16.99
C SER A 23 3.75 8.50 17.63
N LYS A 24 4.89 8.82 17.00
CA LYS A 24 5.88 9.79 17.50
C LYS A 24 5.85 11.12 16.76
N PHE A 25 5.39 11.13 15.52
CA PHE A 25 5.44 12.29 14.65
C PHE A 25 4.07 12.56 14.02
N ASP A 26 3.40 13.63 14.46
CA ASP A 26 2.07 14.01 13.98
C ASP A 26 2.06 14.48 12.51
N ASN A 27 3.24 14.80 11.96
CA ASN A 27 3.41 15.21 10.56
C ASN A 27 3.72 14.04 9.61
N LEU A 28 3.59 12.80 10.08
CA LEU A 28 3.68 11.61 9.24
C LEU A 28 2.30 11.01 9.01
N ALA A 29 2.06 10.57 7.78
CA ALA A 29 0.89 9.80 7.43
C ALA A 29 1.29 8.49 6.75
N PHE A 30 0.45 7.47 6.93
CA PHE A 30 0.64 6.17 6.28
C PHE A 30 -0.07 6.17 4.92
N SER A 31 0.64 5.77 3.89
CA SER A 31 0.09 5.53 2.55
C SER A 31 -0.53 4.14 2.47
N VAL A 32 -1.83 4.06 2.20
CA VAL A 32 -2.54 2.80 2.01
C VAL A 32 -2.34 2.29 0.58
N SER A 33 -1.70 1.12 0.44
CA SER A 33 -1.50 0.49 -0.87
C SER A 33 -2.76 -0.24 -1.38
N ALA A 34 -2.85 -0.45 -2.68
CA ALA A 34 -3.81 -1.35 -3.31
C ALA A 34 -3.27 -2.78 -3.39
N THR A 35 -4.16 -3.77 -3.40
CA THR A 35 -3.79 -5.17 -3.67
C THR A 35 -4.93 -5.97 -4.30
N THR A 36 -4.58 -7.00 -5.08
CA THR A 36 -5.56 -7.95 -5.65
C THR A 36 -5.83 -9.16 -4.78
N ARG A 37 -5.05 -9.37 -3.70
CA ARG A 37 -5.34 -10.49 -2.79
C ARG A 37 -6.61 -10.22 -2.01
N ALA A 38 -7.27 -11.29 -1.58
CA ALA A 38 -8.37 -11.18 -0.64
C ALA A 38 -7.91 -10.62 0.73
N PRO A 39 -8.76 -9.84 1.42
CA PRO A 39 -8.51 -9.42 2.79
C PRO A 39 -8.36 -10.63 3.71
N ARG A 40 -7.39 -10.58 4.62
CA ARG A 40 -7.22 -11.55 5.70
C ARG A 40 -8.16 -11.19 6.85
N LYS A 41 -8.41 -12.16 7.74
CA LYS A 41 -9.21 -11.95 8.94
C LYS A 41 -8.62 -10.79 9.77
N GLY A 42 -9.44 -9.76 10.01
CA GLY A 42 -9.08 -8.58 10.79
C GLY A 42 -8.58 -7.39 9.98
N GLU A 43 -8.40 -7.53 8.67
CA GLU A 43 -8.07 -6.39 7.80
C GLU A 43 -9.33 -5.61 7.42
N THR A 44 -9.16 -4.30 7.32
CA THR A 44 -10.21 -3.32 7.03
C THR A 44 -9.92 -2.65 5.68
N PRO A 45 -10.84 -2.75 4.70
CA PRO A 45 -10.72 -2.05 3.42
C PRO A 45 -10.55 -0.53 3.59
N GLY A 46 -9.64 0.05 2.81
CA GLY A 46 -9.32 1.48 2.84
C GLY A 46 -8.46 1.93 4.04
N LYS A 47 -8.11 1.01 4.94
CA LYS A 47 -7.18 1.25 6.05
C LYS A 47 -5.92 0.40 5.93
N ASP A 48 -6.09 -0.91 5.73
CA ASP A 48 -4.97 -1.83 5.58
C ASP A 48 -4.53 -1.90 4.12
N TYR A 49 -5.49 -2.06 3.20
CA TYR A 49 -5.30 -1.97 1.75
C TYR A 49 -6.57 -1.47 1.06
N TYR A 50 -6.42 -0.95 -0.15
CA TYR A 50 -7.48 -0.94 -1.15
C TYR A 50 -7.54 -2.32 -1.81
N PHE A 51 -8.51 -3.15 -1.40
CA PHE A 51 -8.69 -4.47 -1.98
C PHE A 51 -9.45 -4.35 -3.30
N MET A 52 -8.83 -4.81 -4.38
CA MET A 52 -9.31 -4.67 -5.76
C MET A 52 -9.44 -6.03 -6.43
N SER A 53 -10.27 -6.13 -7.46
CA SER A 53 -10.17 -7.28 -8.37
C SER A 53 -8.92 -7.17 -9.27
N PRO A 54 -8.37 -8.29 -9.79
CA PRO A 54 -7.29 -8.22 -10.79
C PRO A 54 -7.64 -7.36 -12.01
N ALA A 55 -8.89 -7.43 -12.49
CA ALA A 55 -9.34 -6.63 -13.62
C ALA A 55 -9.32 -5.12 -13.31
N GLU A 56 -9.74 -4.73 -12.11
CA GLU A 56 -9.71 -3.34 -11.64
C GLU A 56 -8.27 -2.84 -11.46
N PHE A 57 -7.39 -3.66 -10.87
CA PHE A 57 -5.98 -3.32 -10.73
C PHE A 57 -5.33 -3.09 -12.11
N GLN A 58 -5.57 -3.99 -13.07
CA GLN A 58 -5.05 -3.83 -14.43
C GLN A 58 -5.59 -2.59 -15.15
N LYS A 59 -6.84 -2.20 -14.89
CA LYS A 59 -7.38 -0.92 -15.37
C LYS A 59 -6.57 0.26 -14.83
N HIS A 60 -6.27 0.29 -13.53
CA HIS A 60 -5.42 1.32 -12.93
C HIS A 60 -3.99 1.32 -13.51
N VAL A 61 -3.41 0.15 -13.78
CA VAL A 61 -2.11 0.03 -14.47
C VAL A 61 -2.18 0.68 -15.85
N SER A 62 -3.19 0.34 -16.66
CA SER A 62 -3.35 0.90 -18.02
C SER A 62 -3.58 2.42 -18.04
N ASN A 63 -4.17 2.96 -16.98
CA ASN A 63 -4.42 4.39 -16.83
C ASN A 63 -3.20 5.17 -16.29
N GLY A 64 -2.16 4.47 -15.80
CA GLY A 64 -1.01 5.11 -15.16
C GLY A 64 -1.29 5.63 -13.74
N ASP A 65 -2.31 5.11 -13.08
CA ASP A 65 -2.79 5.59 -11.77
C ASP A 65 -1.85 5.23 -10.60
N PHE A 66 -0.93 4.28 -10.81
CA PHE A 66 0.06 3.86 -9.82
C PHE A 66 1.34 4.71 -9.89
N LEU A 67 1.86 5.06 -8.71
CA LEU A 67 3.22 5.58 -8.55
C LEU A 67 4.24 4.44 -8.71
N GLU A 68 3.94 3.29 -8.12
CA GLU A 68 4.67 2.04 -8.24
C GLU A 68 3.70 0.87 -8.07
N TRP A 69 4.03 -0.27 -8.67
CA TRP A 69 3.34 -1.53 -8.47
C TRP A 69 4.25 -2.72 -8.82
N GLU A 70 3.95 -3.87 -8.25
CA GLU A 70 4.65 -5.12 -8.50
C GLU A 70 3.70 -6.33 -8.36
N GLU A 71 3.98 -7.38 -9.12
CA GLU A 71 3.42 -8.71 -8.90
C GLU A 71 4.31 -9.47 -7.90
N VAL A 72 3.85 -9.61 -6.66
CA VAL A 72 4.66 -10.20 -5.58
C VAL A 72 4.55 -11.73 -5.56
N TYR A 73 3.36 -12.23 -5.89
CA TYR A 73 3.08 -13.65 -6.10
C TYR A 73 2.22 -13.79 -7.36
N ASP A 74 2.19 -14.97 -7.96
CA ASP A 74 1.38 -15.24 -9.15
C ASP A 74 -0.09 -14.79 -8.97
N GLY A 75 -0.51 -13.80 -9.77
CA GLY A 75 -1.83 -13.17 -9.73
C GLY A 75 -2.09 -12.22 -8.54
N GLN A 76 -1.09 -11.96 -7.69
CA GLN A 76 -1.18 -11.07 -6.53
C GLN A 76 -0.34 -9.82 -6.71
N TYR A 77 -1.01 -8.75 -7.08
CA TYR A 77 -0.43 -7.44 -7.32
C TYR A 77 -0.56 -6.56 -6.09
N TYR A 78 0.41 -5.67 -5.93
CA TYR A 78 0.44 -4.64 -4.90
C TYR A 78 0.93 -3.34 -5.55
N GLY A 79 0.40 -2.19 -5.13
CA GLY A 79 0.86 -0.92 -5.66
C GLY A 79 0.36 0.28 -4.87
N THR A 80 1.02 1.42 -5.06
CA THR A 80 0.68 2.67 -4.39
C THR A 80 0.03 3.63 -5.39
N LEU A 81 -1.24 3.98 -5.16
CA LEU A 81 -1.97 4.91 -6.02
C LEU A 81 -1.41 6.33 -5.88
N ARG A 82 -1.31 7.05 -7.00
CA ARG A 82 -0.92 8.49 -6.99
C ARG A 82 -1.88 9.31 -6.16
N SER A 83 -3.18 9.03 -6.26
CA SER A 83 -4.24 9.72 -5.52
C SER A 83 -4.09 9.56 -4.00
N GLU A 84 -3.54 8.43 -3.54
CA GLU A 84 -3.31 8.23 -2.10
C GLU A 84 -2.19 9.13 -1.60
N VAL A 85 -1.15 9.29 -2.40
CA VAL A 85 -0.02 10.17 -2.08
C VAL A 85 -0.44 11.64 -2.11
N GLU A 86 -1.32 12.04 -3.04
CA GLU A 86 -1.87 13.40 -3.14
C GLU A 86 -2.85 13.75 -2.03
N ARG A 87 -3.47 12.75 -1.38
CA ARG A 87 -4.41 12.93 -0.28
C ARG A 87 -3.71 13.30 1.04
N LEU A 88 -2.44 12.93 1.20
CA LEU A 88 -1.65 13.03 2.44
C LEU A 88 -0.82 14.33 2.51
#